data_AF-A0A7C5V8B4-F1
#
_entry.id   AF-A0A7C5V8B4-F1
#
_cell.length_a   1.000
_cell.length_b   1.000
_cell.length_c   1.000
_cell.angle_alpha   90.00
_cell.angle_beta   90.00
_cell.angle_gamma   90.00
#
_symmetry.space_group_name_H-M   'P 1'
#
loop_
_entity.id
_entity.type
_entity.pdbx_description
1 polymer ?
#
loop_
_entity_poly.entity_id
_entity_poly.type
_entity_poly.pdbx_seq_one_letter_code
_entity_poly.pdbx_strand_id
1 'polypeptide(L)' 'MPDRTPVLIAEDDEVSRRLLCRLLEKRGLSVIEANDGSQTWKALQKP' A
#
# COMPACT_ATOMS: atom_id res chain seq x y z
N MET A 1 7.42 -16.71 11.36
CA MET A 1 6.28 -15.87 11.80
C MET A 1 5.28 -15.91 10.66
N PRO A 2 4.00 -16.23 10.90
CA PRO A 2 3.03 -16.33 9.80
C PRO A 2 2.96 -14.99 9.08
N ASP A 3 2.81 -15.09 7.77
CA ASP A 3 3.18 -14.06 6.81
C ASP A 3 2.36 -12.78 7.05
N ARG A 4 3.04 -11.68 7.38
CA ARG A 4 2.36 -10.39 7.52
C ARG A 4 1.91 -9.93 6.13
N THR A 5 0.65 -10.18 5.79
CA THR A 5 0.04 -9.69 4.55
C THR A 5 0.15 -8.16 4.53
N PRO A 6 0.86 -7.57 3.54
CA PRO A 6 1.00 -6.13 3.44
C PRO A 6 -0.33 -5.47 3.04
N VAL A 7 -0.52 -4.21 3.45
CA VAL A 7 -1.67 -3.39 3.06
C VAL A 7 -1.36 -2.71 1.73
N LEU A 8 -2.19 -2.95 0.71
CA LEU A 8 -2.13 -2.21 -0.56
C LEU A 8 -2.92 -0.90 -0.44
N ILE A 9 -2.28 0.22 -0.76
CA ILE A 9 -2.90 1.55 -0.83
C ILE A 9 -2.96 1.97 -2.29
N ALA A 10 -4.18 2.08 -2.81
CA ALA A 10 -4.48 2.63 -4.12
C ALA A 10 -5.00 4.06 -3.96
N GLU A 11 -4.15 5.04 -4.22
CA GLU A 11 -4.43 6.47 -4.00
C GLU A 11 -3.64 7.29 -5.02
N ASP A 12 -4.34 8.05 -5.87
CA ASP A 12 -3.72 8.81 -6.97
C ASP A 12 -3.09 10.12 -6.50
N ASP A 13 -3.67 10.78 -5.48
CA ASP A 13 -3.09 11.97 -4.88
C ASP A 13 -1.82 11.66 -4.07
N GLU A 14 -0.72 12.34 -4.39
CA GLU A 14 0.58 12.07 -3.76
C GLU A 14 0.59 12.42 -2.26
N VAL A 15 -0.05 13.53 -1.87
CA VAL A 15 -0.03 13.98 -0.48
C VAL A 15 -0.82 13.02 0.40
N SER A 16 -2.02 12.65 -0.05
CA SER A 16 -2.91 11.71 0.63
C SER A 16 -2.28 10.31 0.72
N ARG A 17 -1.69 9.81 -0.38
CA ARG A 17 -1.01 8.50 -0.37
C ARG A 17 0.11 8.46 0.65
N ARG A 18 1.01 9.47 0.64
CA ARG A 18 2.13 9.55 1.60
C ARG A 18 1.66 9.67 3.05
N LEU A 19 0.53 10.35 3.31
CA LEU A 19 -0.06 10.44 4.65
C LEU A 19 -0.52 9.06 5.13
N LEU A 20 -1.28 8.34 4.29
CA LEU A 20 -1.81 7.00 4.60
C LEU A 20 -0.68 5.98 4.85
N CYS A 21 0.37 5.98 4.01
CA CYS A 21 1.52 5.10 4.18
C CYS A 21 2.17 5.29 5.55
N ARG A 22 2.55 6.53 5.88
CA ARG A 22 3.18 6.85 7.16
C ARG A 22 2.31 6.50 8.36
N LEU A 23 0.99 6.66 8.25
CA LEU A 23 0.04 6.31 9.31
C LEU A 23 -0.03 4.81 9.58
N LEU A 24 0.07 3.98 8.54
CA LEU A 24 0.02 2.51 8.64
C LEU A 24 1.38 1.94 9.04
N GLU A 25 2.47 2.45 8.49
CA GLU A 25 3.84 2.09 8.89
C GLU A 25 4.11 2.40 10.36
N LYS A 26 3.66 3.56 10.88
CA LYS A 26 3.74 3.90 12.31
C LYS A 26 2.97 2.93 13.21
N ARG A 27 1.97 2.23 12.68
CA ARG A 27 1.22 1.17 13.38
C ARG A 27 1.89 -0.20 13.25
N GLY A 28 3.05 -0.29 12.61
CA GLY A 28 3.81 -1.51 12.40
C GLY A 28 3.28 -2.39 11.27
N LEU A 29 2.50 -1.82 10.34
CA LEU A 29 2.01 -2.51 9.15
C LEU A 29 2.97 -2.29 7.98
N SER A 30 3.18 -3.34 7.18
CA SER A 30 3.85 -3.22 5.89
C SER A 30 2.87 -2.68 4.86
N VAL A 31 3.34 -1.78 4.00
CA VAL A 31 2.50 -1.10 2.99
C VAL A 31 3.07 -1.32 1.59
N ILE A 32 2.17 -1.46 0.61
CA ILE A 32 2.48 -1.39 -0.82
C ILE A 32 1.73 -0.18 -1.38
N GLU A 33 2.44 0.72 -2.03
CA GLU A 33 1.89 1.92 -2.64
C GLU A 33 1.55 1.69 -4.12
N ALA A 34 0.39 2.18 -4.56
CA ALA A 34 0.01 2.29 -5.96
C ALA A 34 -0.63 3.65 -6.21
N ASN A 35 -0.14 4.38 -7.22
CA ASN A 35 -0.64 5.71 -7.56
C ASN A 35 -1.65 5.72 -8.74
N ASP A 36 -1.95 4.55 -9.29
CA ASP A 36 -2.89 4.38 -10.39
C ASP A 36 -3.47 2.97 -10.43
N GLY A 37 -4.48 2.77 -11.28
CA GLY A 37 -5.13 1.47 -11.45
C GLY A 37 -4.22 0.37 -12.01
N SER A 38 -3.25 0.73 -12.86
CA SER A 38 -2.32 -0.25 -13.45
C SER A 38 -1.35 -0.80 -12.41
N GLN A 39 -0.84 0.05 -11.52
CA GLN A 39 0.01 -0.35 -10.39
C GLN A 39 -0.79 -1.17 -9.38
N THR A 40 -2.01 -0.73 -9.06
CA THR A 40 -2.92 -1.46 -8.15
C THR A 40 -3.18 -2.87 -8.66
N TRP A 41 -3.53 -2.98 -9.95
CA TRP A 41 -3.79 -4.27 -10.60
C TRP A 41 -2.58 -5.19 -10.62
N LYS A 42 -1.39 -4.65 -10.87
CA LYS A 42 -0.13 -5.43 -10.81
C LYS A 42 0.18 -5.89 -9.39
N ALA A 43 -0.11 -5.07 -8.38
CA ALA A 43 0.13 -5.42 -6.99
C ALA A 43 -0.82 -6.53 -6.50
N LEU A 44 -2.09 -6.50 -6.91
CA LEU A 44 -3.10 -7.53 -6.57
C LEU A 44 -2.82 -8.91 -7.16
N GLN A 45 -2.08 -8.99 -8.26
CA GLN A 45 -1.77 -10.25 -8.94
C GLN A 45 -0.54 -10.96 -8.37
N LYS A 46 0.17 -10.37 -7.40
CA LYS A 46 1.30 -11.05 -6.76
C LYS A 46 0.76 -12.18 -5.88
N PRO A 47 1.23 -13.43 -6.06
CA PRO A 47 0.77 -14.59 -5.31
C PRO A 47 1.13 -14.50 -3.82
#